data_AF-A0A835ECK2-F1
#
_entry.id   AF-A0A835ECK2-F1
#
_cell.length_a   1.000
_cell.length_b   1.000
_cell.length_c   1.000
_cell.angle_alpha   90.00
_cell.angle_beta   90.00
_cell.angle_gamma   90.00
#
_symmetry.space_group_name_H-M   'P 1'
#
loop_
_entity.id
_entity.type
_entity.pdbx_description
1 polymer ?
#
loop_
_entity_poly.entity_id
_entity_poly.type
_entity_poly.pdbx_seq_one_letter_code
_entity_poly.pdbx_strand_id
1 'polypeptide(L)'
;MGVRPDQIDGTFFTYTSLLSGLPGDTDKFTVSKATAAEFPALLGQSVSYAGLVYGSGTVNPPHIHPRASELLVVVQGTLLVGLVDAARNGTVYTAALEAGDMFVFPKGMVHWQWNNGSDVARAFSAFGSASPGTISLPTALFETGIDDAVLEKSFHTDEATVEELKHDLAPPGPSSSAFGGRARLPSLAAALLCVGAAFSLAL
;
A
#
# COMPACT_ATOMS: atom_id res chain seq x y z
N MET A 1 15.17 7.75 -22.53
CA MET A 1 15.41 7.89 -21.08
C MET A 1 15.71 9.33 -20.64
N GLY A 2 15.90 10.32 -21.53
CA GLY A 2 16.07 11.72 -21.11
C GLY A 2 17.37 12.01 -20.34
N VAL A 3 18.29 11.05 -20.29
CA VAL A 3 19.58 11.14 -19.59
C VAL A 3 20.64 11.55 -20.60
N ARG A 4 21.52 12.48 -20.22
CA ARG A 4 22.61 12.91 -21.09
C ARG A 4 23.68 11.80 -21.17
N PRO A 5 24.39 11.64 -22.31
CA PRO A 5 25.40 10.59 -22.46
C PRO A 5 26.51 10.61 -21.39
N ASP A 6 26.88 11.79 -20.88
CA ASP A 6 27.88 11.98 -19.81
C ASP A 6 27.43 11.46 -18.43
N GLN A 7 26.15 11.10 -18.28
CA GLN A 7 25.55 10.64 -17.03
C GLN A 7 25.27 9.12 -17.03
N ILE A 8 25.71 8.39 -18.08
CA ILE A 8 25.55 6.94 -18.18
C ILE A 8 26.84 6.28 -17.72
N ASP A 9 26.86 5.83 -16.46
CA ASP A 9 27.95 5.10 -15.84
C ASP A 9 27.41 3.95 -14.95
N GLY A 10 28.29 3.30 -14.18
CA GLY A 10 27.87 2.24 -13.26
C GLY A 10 26.84 2.69 -12.22
N THR A 11 26.85 3.96 -11.82
CA THR A 11 25.89 4.53 -10.87
C THR A 11 24.50 4.59 -11.49
N PHE A 12 24.39 4.98 -12.76
CA PHE A 12 23.12 4.98 -13.50
C PHE A 12 22.44 3.60 -13.49
N PHE A 13 23.22 2.52 -13.54
CA PHE A 13 22.71 1.14 -13.53
C PHE A 13 22.65 0.50 -12.13
N THR A 14 22.83 1.26 -11.05
CA THR A 14 22.84 0.73 -9.68
C THR A 14 21.68 1.29 -8.87
N TYR A 15 20.94 0.40 -8.19
CA TYR A 15 19.90 0.78 -7.22
C TYR A 15 20.27 0.28 -5.82
N THR A 16 20.54 1.20 -4.89
CA THR A 16 21.06 0.86 -3.55
C THR A 16 19.98 0.82 -2.46
N SER A 17 18.74 1.20 -2.77
CA SER A 17 17.65 1.37 -1.81
C SER A 17 16.69 0.19 -1.68
N LEU A 18 16.97 -0.94 -2.34
CA LEU A 18 16.04 -2.08 -2.39
C LEU A 18 15.80 -2.69 -1.00
N LEU A 19 16.85 -2.80 -0.17
CA LEU A 19 16.74 -3.31 1.20
C LEU A 19 17.19 -2.33 2.28
N SER A 20 18.06 -1.38 1.96
CA SER A 20 18.70 -0.49 2.94
C SER A 20 17.72 0.44 3.67
N GLY A 21 16.49 0.59 3.16
CA GLY A 21 15.41 1.36 3.77
C GLY A 21 14.32 0.52 4.46
N LEU A 22 14.47 -0.79 4.60
CA LEU A 22 13.44 -1.67 5.17
C LEU A 22 13.84 -2.17 6.58
N PRO A 23 13.58 -1.38 7.64
CA PRO A 23 13.78 -1.84 9.01
C PRO A 23 12.91 -3.08 9.27
N GLY A 24 13.42 -4.03 10.04
CA GLY A 24 12.64 -5.20 10.49
C GLY A 24 11.66 -4.82 11.58
N ASP A 25 10.71 -3.92 11.29
CA ASP A 25 9.61 -3.60 12.20
C ASP A 25 8.73 -4.84 12.34
N THR A 26 8.63 -5.36 13.57
CA THR A 26 7.90 -6.60 13.87
C THR A 26 6.40 -6.45 13.70
N ASP A 27 5.88 -5.23 13.62
CA ASP A 27 4.44 -4.97 13.66
C ASP A 27 3.92 -4.42 12.32
N LYS A 28 4.80 -4.28 11.31
CA LYS A 28 4.43 -3.69 10.01
C LYS A 28 4.83 -4.56 8.83
N PHE A 29 3.97 -4.54 7.81
CA PHE A 29 4.36 -4.90 6.46
C PHE A 29 4.95 -3.66 5.77
N THR A 30 6.15 -3.79 5.21
CA THR A 30 6.82 -2.70 4.49
C THR A 30 7.34 -3.17 3.14
N VAL A 31 7.29 -2.26 2.15
CA VAL A 31 7.66 -2.53 0.75
C VAL A 31 8.60 -1.44 0.26
N SER A 32 9.71 -1.84 -0.36
CA SER A 32 10.58 -0.97 -1.16
C SER A 32 10.45 -1.36 -2.62
N LYS A 33 10.17 -0.40 -3.50
CA LYS A 33 9.97 -0.65 -4.93
C LYS A 33 11.18 -0.21 -5.72
N ALA A 34 11.57 -1.03 -6.69
CA ALA A 34 12.53 -0.70 -7.72
C ALA A 34 11.86 -0.91 -9.09
N THR A 35 10.89 -0.06 -9.42
CA THR A 35 10.25 -0.01 -10.74
C THR A 35 10.89 1.09 -11.58
N ALA A 36 10.43 1.27 -12.83
CA ALA A 36 10.87 2.39 -13.67
C ALA A 36 10.60 3.78 -13.04
N ALA A 37 9.70 3.89 -12.06
CA ALA A 37 9.46 5.13 -11.33
C ALA A 37 10.61 5.47 -10.36
N GLU A 38 11.11 4.49 -9.63
CA GLU A 38 12.20 4.66 -8.67
C GLU A 38 13.59 4.46 -9.30
N PHE A 39 13.67 3.62 -10.33
CA PHE A 39 14.89 3.22 -11.00
C PHE A 39 14.73 3.31 -12.53
N PRO A 40 14.90 4.51 -13.13
CA PRO A 40 14.65 4.76 -14.54
C PRO A 40 15.47 3.90 -15.51
N ALA A 41 16.60 3.33 -15.09
CA ALA A 41 17.40 2.41 -15.91
C ALA A 41 16.63 1.13 -16.31
N LEU A 42 15.52 0.82 -15.65
CA LEU A 42 14.63 -0.29 -16.01
C LEU A 42 13.74 0.01 -17.23
N LEU A 43 13.67 1.26 -17.70
CA LEU A 43 12.92 1.60 -18.90
C LEU A 43 13.47 0.83 -20.11
N GLY A 44 12.60 0.03 -20.75
CA GLY A 44 12.95 -0.84 -21.88
C GLY A 44 13.50 -2.22 -21.50
N GLN A 45 13.73 -2.50 -20.21
CA GLN A 45 14.26 -3.80 -19.75
C GLN A 45 13.17 -4.82 -19.41
N SER A 46 11.92 -4.36 -19.28
CA SER A 46 10.75 -5.19 -18.98
C SER A 46 10.87 -6.01 -17.69
N VAL A 47 11.65 -5.52 -16.72
CA VAL A 47 11.82 -6.15 -15.41
C VAL A 47 11.83 -5.12 -14.28
N SER A 48 11.45 -5.52 -13.08
CA SER A 48 11.54 -4.71 -11.86
C SER A 48 11.60 -5.59 -10.62
N TYR A 49 11.91 -4.99 -9.48
CA TYR A 49 11.93 -5.67 -8.18
C TYR A 49 11.11 -4.94 -7.12
N ALA A 50 10.73 -5.68 -6.07
CA ALA A 50 10.37 -5.14 -4.78
C ALA A 50 11.06 -5.91 -3.65
N GLY A 51 11.49 -5.20 -2.61
CA GLY A 51 11.89 -5.77 -1.32
C GLY A 51 10.71 -5.73 -0.36
N LEU A 52 10.48 -6.83 0.34
CA LEU A 52 9.33 -7.03 1.21
C LEU A 52 9.79 -7.46 2.61
N VAL A 53 9.25 -6.81 3.64
CA VAL A 53 9.47 -7.19 5.04
C VAL A 53 8.12 -7.29 5.73
N TYR A 54 7.87 -8.46 6.33
CA TYR A 54 6.65 -8.78 7.03
C TYR A 54 6.96 -8.95 8.52
N GLY A 55 6.44 -8.04 9.33
CA GLY A 55 6.29 -8.25 10.76
C GLY A 55 5.40 -9.46 11.08
N SER A 56 5.48 -9.95 12.32
CA SER A 56 4.64 -11.03 12.82
C SER A 56 3.15 -10.70 12.65
N GLY A 57 2.38 -11.60 12.08
CA GLY A 57 0.94 -11.45 11.86
C GLY A 57 0.56 -10.51 10.70
N THR A 58 1.51 -9.87 10.03
CA THR A 58 1.21 -8.87 8.98
C THR A 58 0.88 -9.51 7.64
N VAL A 59 0.05 -8.82 6.86
CA VAL A 59 -0.50 -9.30 5.59
C VAL A 59 -0.18 -8.32 4.46
N ASN A 60 0.23 -8.83 3.31
CA ASN A 60 0.05 -8.13 2.05
C ASN A 60 -1.30 -8.59 1.48
N PRO A 61 -2.34 -7.72 1.51
CA PRO A 61 -3.72 -8.11 1.27
C PRO A 61 -3.93 -8.67 -0.14
N PRO A 62 -5.06 -9.33 -0.42
CA PRO A 62 -5.39 -9.78 -1.78
C PRO A 62 -5.21 -8.65 -2.80
N HIS A 63 -4.35 -8.88 -3.80
CA HIS A 63 -4.00 -7.91 -4.83
C HIS A 63 -3.71 -8.57 -6.17
N ILE A 64 -3.61 -7.74 -7.22
CA ILE A 64 -3.19 -8.16 -8.56
C ILE A 64 -2.09 -7.27 -9.13
N HIS A 65 -1.30 -7.85 -10.03
CA HIS A 65 -0.39 -7.15 -10.92
C HIS A 65 -0.93 -7.19 -12.36
N PRO A 66 -1.58 -6.12 -12.87
CA PRO A 66 -2.25 -6.16 -14.16
C PRO A 66 -1.28 -6.26 -15.35
N ARG A 67 0.00 -5.92 -15.15
CA ARG A 67 0.99 -5.87 -16.25
C ARG A 67 2.14 -6.86 -16.12
N ALA A 68 2.22 -7.67 -15.06
CA ALA A 68 3.33 -8.60 -14.86
C ALA A 68 2.91 -9.86 -14.09
N SER A 69 3.59 -10.97 -14.37
CA SER A 69 3.73 -12.06 -13.39
C SER A 69 4.78 -11.67 -12.35
N GLU A 70 4.70 -12.28 -11.18
CA GLU A 70 5.63 -12.10 -10.07
C GLU A 70 6.30 -13.44 -9.70
N LEU A 71 7.60 -13.38 -9.42
CA LEU A 71 8.34 -14.43 -8.75
C LEU A 71 8.76 -13.91 -7.38
N LEU A 72 8.22 -14.51 -6.32
CA LEU A 72 8.56 -14.16 -4.94
C LEU A 72 9.51 -15.21 -4.38
N VAL A 73 10.65 -14.78 -3.84
CA VAL A 73 11.60 -15.63 -3.10
C VAL A 73 11.71 -15.18 -1.66
N VAL A 74 11.61 -16.11 -0.72
CA VAL A 74 11.81 -15.84 0.71
C VAL A 74 13.30 -15.93 1.02
N VAL A 75 13.84 -14.94 1.74
CA VAL A 75 15.26 -14.87 2.11
C VAL A 75 15.50 -14.89 3.61
N GLN A 76 14.44 -14.72 4.42
CA GLN A 76 14.48 -14.85 5.87
C GLN A 76 13.08 -15.24 6.38
N GLY A 77 13.02 -16.11 7.39
CA GLY A 77 11.78 -16.51 8.04
C GLY A 77 10.90 -17.42 7.19
N THR A 78 9.61 -17.43 7.50
CA THR A 78 8.59 -18.22 6.82
C THR A 78 7.45 -17.34 6.35
N LEU A 79 6.84 -17.66 5.21
CA LEU A 79 5.74 -16.88 4.64
C LEU A 79 4.67 -17.78 4.08
N LEU A 80 3.42 -17.64 4.55
CA LEU A 80 2.28 -18.28 3.91
C LEU A 80 1.86 -17.44 2.71
N VAL A 81 1.78 -18.05 1.55
CA VAL A 81 1.35 -17.40 0.32
C VAL A 81 0.14 -18.11 -0.27
N GLY A 82 -0.63 -17.38 -1.07
CA GLY A 82 -1.71 -18.00 -1.83
C GLY A 82 -2.14 -17.22 -3.06
N LEU A 83 -2.78 -17.91 -3.99
CA LEU A 83 -3.41 -17.34 -5.18
C LEU A 83 -4.78 -17.95 -5.46
N VAL A 84 -5.60 -17.21 -6.20
CA VAL A 84 -6.93 -17.63 -6.66
C VAL A 84 -6.88 -17.94 -8.15
N ASP A 85 -7.18 -19.19 -8.51
CA ASP A 85 -7.22 -19.65 -9.89
C ASP A 85 -8.59 -19.46 -10.53
N ALA A 86 -8.74 -18.34 -11.24
CA ALA A 86 -9.94 -18.03 -12.00
C ALA A 86 -10.26 -19.08 -13.08
N ALA A 87 -9.25 -19.76 -13.66
CA ALA A 87 -9.47 -20.78 -14.68
C ALA A 87 -10.03 -22.09 -14.10
N ARG A 88 -9.91 -22.29 -12.78
CA ARG A 88 -10.40 -23.47 -12.06
C ARG A 88 -11.44 -23.09 -11.02
N ASN A 89 -12.45 -22.32 -11.42
CA ASN A 89 -13.59 -21.94 -10.59
C ASN A 89 -13.21 -21.28 -9.25
N GLY A 90 -12.16 -20.46 -9.24
CA GLY A 90 -11.70 -19.76 -8.03
C GLY A 90 -10.97 -20.67 -7.03
N THR A 91 -10.44 -21.81 -7.48
CA THR A 91 -9.63 -22.69 -6.61
C THR A 91 -8.49 -21.92 -5.98
N VAL A 92 -8.34 -22.02 -4.66
CA VAL A 92 -7.24 -21.38 -3.93
C VAL A 92 -6.08 -22.35 -3.80
N TYR A 93 -4.89 -21.91 -4.20
CA TYR A 93 -3.63 -22.63 -3.99
C TYR A 93 -2.81 -21.90 -2.95
N THR A 94 -2.35 -22.61 -1.91
CA THR A 94 -1.53 -22.05 -0.84
C THR A 94 -0.25 -22.86 -0.63
N ALA A 95 0.78 -22.19 -0.13
CA ALA A 95 2.03 -22.82 0.28
C ALA A 95 2.66 -22.05 1.45
N ALA A 96 3.21 -22.77 2.43
CA ALA A 96 4.11 -22.19 3.41
C ALA A 96 5.54 -22.26 2.85
N LEU A 97 6.15 -21.10 2.64
CA LEU A 97 7.50 -20.97 2.09
C LEU A 97 8.49 -20.75 3.22
N GLU A 98 9.67 -21.35 3.12
CA GLU A 98 10.81 -21.10 4.00
C GLU A 98 11.89 -20.32 3.24
N ALA A 99 12.91 -19.83 3.96
CA ALA A 99 14.03 -19.14 3.33
C ALA A 99 14.72 -20.04 2.26
N GLY A 100 14.81 -19.52 1.04
CA GLY A 100 15.30 -20.24 -0.14
C GLY A 100 14.19 -20.69 -1.10
N ASP A 101 12.94 -20.76 -0.64
CA ASP A 101 11.81 -21.14 -1.49
C ASP A 101 11.34 -19.98 -2.38
N MET A 102 10.79 -20.34 -3.54
CA MET A 102 10.20 -19.40 -4.49
C MET A 102 8.78 -19.82 -4.87
N PHE A 103 7.92 -18.83 -5.10
CA PHE A 103 6.55 -19.02 -5.58
C PHE A 103 6.25 -18.08 -6.75
N VAL A 104 5.44 -18.55 -7.71
CA VAL A 104 5.03 -17.77 -8.88
C VAL A 104 3.58 -17.32 -8.76
N PHE A 105 3.35 -16.02 -8.97
CA PHE A 105 2.01 -15.47 -9.15
C PHE A 105 1.84 -15.08 -10.62
N PRO A 106 1.02 -15.81 -11.40
CA PRO A 106 0.81 -15.48 -12.80
C PRO A 106 0.11 -14.13 -12.96
N LYS A 107 0.42 -13.45 -14.06
CA LYS A 107 -0.08 -12.11 -14.38
C LYS A 107 -1.59 -11.97 -14.18
N GLY A 108 -1.97 -10.93 -13.43
CA GLY A 108 -3.37 -10.55 -13.22
C GLY A 108 -4.16 -11.45 -12.26
N MET A 109 -3.56 -12.50 -11.69
CA MET A 109 -4.24 -13.36 -10.73
C MET A 109 -4.26 -12.75 -9.33
N VAL A 110 -5.38 -12.92 -8.63
CA VAL A 110 -5.51 -12.49 -7.23
C VAL A 110 -4.60 -13.34 -6.37
N HIS A 111 -3.76 -12.71 -5.56
CA HIS A 111 -2.84 -13.39 -4.64
C HIS A 111 -2.57 -12.54 -3.40
N TRP A 112 -1.99 -13.17 -2.39
CA TRP A 112 -1.73 -12.58 -1.08
C TRP A 112 -0.53 -13.25 -0.40
N GLN A 113 0.01 -12.58 0.61
CA GLN A 113 1.00 -13.15 1.52
C GLN A 113 0.68 -12.80 2.96
N TRP A 114 0.93 -13.73 3.88
CA TRP A 114 0.72 -13.56 5.30
C TRP A 114 1.89 -14.15 6.07
N ASN A 115 2.50 -13.35 6.94
CA ASN A 115 3.41 -13.87 7.94
C ASN A 115 2.59 -14.33 9.15
N ASN A 116 2.25 -15.62 9.19
CA ASN A 116 1.55 -16.24 10.31
C ASN A 116 2.49 -16.77 11.41
N GLY A 117 3.80 -16.51 11.27
CA GLY A 117 4.81 -16.82 12.28
C GLY A 117 5.03 -15.68 13.27
N SER A 118 5.89 -15.91 14.26
CA SER A 118 6.25 -14.94 15.30
C SER A 118 7.46 -14.07 14.94
N ASP A 119 8.26 -14.48 13.97
CA ASP A 119 9.49 -13.80 13.56
C ASP A 119 9.28 -12.98 12.29
N VAL A 120 10.16 -12.00 12.05
CA VAL A 120 10.17 -11.22 10.82
C VAL A 120 10.48 -12.13 9.62
N ALA A 121 9.64 -12.06 8.58
CA ALA A 121 9.92 -12.67 7.28
C ALA A 121 10.37 -11.61 6.27
N ARG A 122 11.34 -11.96 5.41
CA ARG A 122 11.80 -11.10 4.30
C ARG A 122 11.72 -11.85 2.99
N ALA A 123 11.27 -11.14 1.96
CA ALA A 123 11.17 -11.68 0.61
C ALA A 123 11.56 -10.64 -0.44
N PHE A 124 11.85 -11.13 -1.64
CA PHE A 124 11.98 -10.31 -2.84
C PHE A 124 10.98 -10.76 -3.89
N SER A 125 10.38 -9.78 -4.57
CA SER A 125 9.53 -10.03 -5.72
C SER A 125 10.20 -9.51 -6.98
N ALA A 126 10.34 -10.36 -7.99
CA ALA A 126 10.78 -9.99 -9.33
C ALA A 126 9.58 -9.98 -10.27
N PHE A 127 9.48 -8.98 -11.13
CA PHE A 127 8.34 -8.82 -12.04
C PHE A 127 8.78 -8.84 -13.49
N GLY A 128 7.98 -9.46 -14.35
CA GLY A 128 8.13 -9.43 -15.82
C GLY A 128 7.70 -8.10 -16.48
N SER A 129 7.82 -6.98 -15.77
CA SER A 129 7.59 -5.63 -16.30
C SER A 129 8.39 -4.61 -15.49
N ALA A 130 8.84 -3.54 -16.15
CA ALA A 130 9.43 -2.39 -15.47
C ALA A 130 8.38 -1.53 -14.73
N SER A 131 7.10 -1.73 -15.04
CA SER A 131 5.96 -1.11 -14.35
C SER A 131 4.86 -2.16 -14.19
N PRO A 132 4.93 -3.06 -13.19
CA PRO A 132 3.95 -4.12 -13.01
C PRO A 132 2.55 -3.57 -12.68
N GLY A 133 2.50 -2.46 -11.93
CA GLY A 133 1.27 -1.94 -11.32
C GLY A 133 0.78 -2.85 -10.20
N THR A 134 0.10 -2.30 -9.21
CA THR A 134 -0.49 -3.07 -8.11
C THR A 134 -1.89 -2.55 -7.86
N ILE A 135 -2.85 -3.45 -7.74
CA ILE A 135 -4.22 -3.12 -7.33
C ILE A 135 -4.52 -3.96 -6.08
N SER A 136 -4.52 -3.31 -4.91
CA SER A 136 -5.03 -3.90 -3.65
C SER A 136 -6.54 -4.02 -3.76
N LEU A 137 -7.10 -5.22 -3.56
CA LEU A 137 -8.55 -5.41 -3.66
C LEU A 137 -9.31 -4.66 -2.56
N PRO A 138 -8.93 -4.71 -1.26
CA PRO A 138 -9.63 -3.94 -0.23
C PRO A 138 -9.67 -2.44 -0.55
N THR A 139 -8.52 -1.85 -0.88
CA THR A 139 -8.44 -0.44 -1.26
C THR A 139 -9.24 -0.15 -2.53
N ALA A 140 -9.13 -0.99 -3.57
CA ALA A 140 -9.87 -0.78 -4.83
C ALA A 140 -11.39 -0.83 -4.63
N LEU A 141 -11.87 -1.68 -3.73
CA LEU A 141 -13.30 -1.88 -3.49
C LEU A 141 -13.89 -0.82 -2.54
N PHE A 142 -13.15 -0.43 -1.49
CA PHE A 142 -13.71 0.37 -0.40
C PHE A 142 -13.08 1.76 -0.22
N GLU A 143 -11.87 2.02 -0.73
CA GLU A 143 -11.23 3.34 -0.69
C GLU A 143 -11.27 4.09 -2.03
N THR A 144 -12.08 3.62 -2.98
CA THR A 144 -12.30 4.30 -4.26
C THR A 144 -13.72 4.85 -4.35
N GLY A 145 -14.00 5.60 -5.42
CA GLY A 145 -15.32 6.18 -5.68
C GLY A 145 -16.35 5.19 -6.22
N ILE A 146 -16.28 3.89 -5.89
CA ILE A 146 -17.37 2.96 -6.19
C ILE A 146 -18.56 3.34 -5.32
N ASP A 147 -19.71 3.49 -5.97
CA ASP A 147 -20.98 3.83 -5.36
C ASP A 147 -21.43 2.76 -4.34
N ASP A 148 -21.90 3.19 -3.17
CA ASP A 148 -22.29 2.29 -2.09
C ASP A 148 -23.40 1.33 -2.52
N ALA A 149 -24.37 1.78 -3.32
CA ALA A 149 -25.43 0.92 -3.81
C ALA A 149 -24.92 -0.15 -4.79
N VAL A 150 -23.75 0.06 -5.43
CA VAL A 150 -23.07 -0.98 -6.20
C VAL A 150 -22.42 -1.99 -5.27
N LEU A 151 -21.73 -1.54 -4.21
CA LEU A 151 -21.09 -2.42 -3.23
C LEU A 151 -22.13 -3.25 -2.47
N GLU A 152 -23.19 -2.64 -1.95
CA GLU A 152 -24.32 -3.32 -1.29
C GLU A 152 -24.88 -4.46 -2.13
N LYS A 153 -25.20 -4.19 -3.41
CA LYS A 153 -25.74 -5.19 -4.33
C LYS A 153 -24.73 -6.28 -4.69
N SER A 154 -23.44 -5.91 -4.81
CA SER A 154 -22.38 -6.86 -5.19
C SER A 154 -22.00 -7.80 -4.04
N PHE A 155 -22.01 -7.29 -2.80
CA PHE A 155 -21.69 -8.05 -1.60
C PHE A 155 -22.92 -8.67 -0.93
N HIS A 156 -24.12 -8.37 -1.43
CA HIS A 156 -25.40 -8.79 -0.84
C HIS A 156 -25.52 -8.39 0.64
N THR A 157 -25.18 -7.13 0.92
CA THR A 157 -25.15 -6.56 2.27
C THR A 157 -25.85 -5.19 2.31
N ASP A 158 -25.86 -4.54 3.47
CA ASP A 158 -26.45 -3.22 3.69
C ASP A 158 -25.43 -2.07 3.73
N GLU A 159 -25.96 -0.84 3.65
CA GLU A 159 -25.21 0.42 3.68
C GLU A 159 -24.31 0.50 4.91
N ALA A 160 -24.82 0.14 6.09
CA ALA A 160 -24.06 0.17 7.34
C ALA A 160 -22.80 -0.72 7.29
N THR A 161 -22.92 -1.92 6.72
CA THR A 161 -21.78 -2.82 6.54
C THR A 161 -20.77 -2.26 5.55
N VAL A 162 -21.23 -1.64 4.45
CA VAL A 162 -20.31 -1.01 3.48
C VAL A 162 -19.58 0.16 4.12
N GLU A 163 -20.27 1.03 4.86
CA GLU A 163 -19.67 2.15 5.57
C GLU A 163 -18.62 1.69 6.60
N GLU A 164 -18.90 0.61 7.34
CA GLU A 164 -17.95 0.01 8.28
C GLU A 164 -16.66 -0.45 7.57
N LEU A 165 -16.80 -1.17 6.45
CA LEU A 165 -15.65 -1.62 5.65
C LEU A 165 -14.84 -0.46 5.06
N LYS A 166 -15.49 0.65 4.68
CA LYS A 166 -14.82 1.87 4.22
C LYS A 166 -14.08 2.59 5.36
N HIS A 167 -14.69 2.64 6.55
CA HIS A 167 -14.11 3.30 7.71
C HIS A 167 -12.86 2.58 8.22
N ASP A 168 -12.88 1.25 8.33
CA ASP A 168 -11.78 0.44 8.89
C ASP A 168 -10.52 0.43 8.02
N LEU A 169 -10.66 0.77 6.74
CA LEU A 169 -9.55 0.89 5.79
C LEU A 169 -9.04 2.33 5.66
N ALA A 170 -9.75 3.32 6.21
CA ALA A 170 -9.28 4.69 6.20
C ALA A 170 -7.99 4.82 7.03
N PRO A 171 -7.00 5.64 6.60
CA PRO A 171 -5.84 5.94 7.43
C PRO A 171 -6.32 6.45 8.80
N PRO A 172 -5.67 6.07 9.91
CA PRO A 172 -6.06 6.58 11.22
C PRO A 172 -6.09 8.11 11.17
N GLY A 173 -7.24 8.68 11.50
CA GLY A 173 -7.41 10.13 11.55
C GLY A 173 -6.34 10.76 12.46
N PRO A 174 -6.02 12.07 12.28
CA PRO A 174 -5.07 12.74 13.15
C PRO A 174 -5.48 12.52 14.60
N SER A 175 -4.60 11.89 15.38
CA SER A 175 -4.85 11.55 16.77
C SER A 175 -5.25 12.82 17.52
N SER A 176 -6.52 12.92 17.93
CA SER A 176 -6.93 13.91 18.92
C SER A 176 -6.42 13.41 20.28
N SER A 177 -5.15 13.68 20.57
CA SER A 177 -4.65 13.61 21.94
C SER A 177 -5.36 14.71 22.74
N ALA A 178 -6.49 14.34 23.35
CA ALA A 178 -7.18 15.13 24.34
C ALA A 178 -6.25 15.32 25.55
N PHE A 179 -5.49 16.42 25.55
CA PHE A 179 -4.78 16.86 26.73
C PHE A 179 -5.80 17.51 27.66
N GLY A 180 -6.29 16.72 28.61
CA GLY A 180 -7.03 17.21 29.77
C GLY A 180 -6.12 18.12 30.60
N GLY A 181 -6.38 19.42 30.55
CA GLY A 181 -5.74 20.42 31.38
C GLY A 181 -6.72 21.55 31.67
N ARG A 182 -7.39 21.47 32.84
CA ARG A 182 -8.22 22.55 33.38
C ARG A 182 -7.44 23.86 33.41
N ALA A 183 -7.92 24.87 32.70
CA ALA A 183 -7.71 26.27 33.05
C ALA A 183 -9.07 26.97 33.05
N ARG A 184 -9.57 27.26 34.26
CA ARG A 184 -10.68 28.19 34.48
C ARG A 184 -10.18 29.59 34.17
N LEU A 185 -10.90 30.33 33.32
CA LEU A 185 -10.83 31.79 33.25
C LEU A 185 -12.26 32.36 33.24
N PRO A 186 -12.49 33.52 33.87
CA PRO A 186 -13.78 33.93 34.39
C PRO A 186 -14.69 34.60 33.35
N SER A 187 -15.98 34.59 33.64
CA SER A 187 -17.02 35.35 32.95
C SER A 187 -16.80 36.86 33.10
N LEU A 188 -16.86 37.61 32.00
CA LEU A 188 -17.29 39.01 32.02
C LEU A 188 -18.28 39.26 30.90
N ALA A 189 -19.37 39.92 31.31
CA ALA A 189 -20.50 40.31 30.52
C ALA A 189 -20.21 41.51 29.62
N ALA A 190 -20.91 41.51 28.48
CA ALA A 190 -21.44 42.62 27.68
C ALA A 190 -20.85 44.04 27.82
N ALA A 191 -20.44 44.60 26.67
CA ALA A 191 -20.74 45.99 26.32
C ALA A 191 -20.91 46.13 24.80
N LEU A 192 -22.09 46.61 24.45
CA LEU A 192 -22.57 47.01 23.13
C LEU A 192 -21.98 48.40 22.79
N LEU A 193 -21.52 48.65 21.56
CA LEU A 193 -21.60 49.98 20.94
C LEU A 193 -21.40 49.92 19.42
N CYS A 194 -22.39 50.48 18.73
CA CYS A 194 -22.52 50.69 17.29
C CYS A 194 -21.59 51.81 16.76
N VAL A 195 -21.76 52.08 15.46
CA VAL A 195 -21.20 53.14 14.58
C VAL A 195 -20.02 52.59 13.77
N GLY A 196 -20.07 52.36 12.45
CA GLY A 196 -20.89 52.94 11.40
C GLY A 196 -20.06 53.96 10.62
N ALA A 197 -19.48 53.59 9.47
CA ALA A 197 -19.19 54.49 8.36
C ALA A 197 -18.62 53.69 7.16
N ALA A 198 -19.32 53.80 6.03
CA ALA A 198 -18.82 53.47 4.71
C ALA A 198 -17.68 54.42 4.31
N PHE A 199 -16.77 53.99 3.43
CA PHE A 199 -16.37 54.76 2.24
C PHE A 199 -15.60 53.86 1.26
N SER A 200 -16.10 53.79 0.03
CA SER A 200 -15.36 53.37 -1.17
C SER A 200 -14.13 54.26 -1.39
N LEU A 201 -13.06 53.74 -2.02
CA LEU A 201 -12.76 53.99 -3.44
C LEU A 201 -11.41 53.35 -3.86
N ALA A 202 -11.46 52.65 -4.99
CA ALA A 202 -10.48 52.46 -6.06
C ALA A 202 -8.98 52.74 -5.83
N LEU A 203 -8.16 51.75 -6.19
CA LEU A 203 -7.60 51.62 -7.56
C LEU A 203 -7.40 50.14 -7.89
#